data_AF-A0A562VMI6-F1
#
_entry.id   AF-A0A562VMI6-F1
#
_cell.length_a   1.000
_cell.length_b   1.000
_cell.length_c   1.000
_cell.angle_alpha   90.00
_cell.angle_beta   90.00
_cell.angle_gamma   90.00
#
_symmetry.space_group_name_H-M   'P 1'
#
loop_
_entity.id
_entity.type
_entity.pdbx_description
1 polymer ?
#
loop_
_entity_poly.entity_id
_entity_poly.type
_entity_poly.pdbx_seq_one_letter_code
_entity_poly.pdbx_strand_id
1 'polypeptide(L)' 'MLLEQLVEKAATPPEYDWDAYYSWLFSRIAGREASGFTFWQCQNCLSVNILFLPARYGKCRSCDLIHLP' A
#
# COMPACT_ATOMS: atom_id res chain seq x y z
N MET A 1 22.13 5.91 -23.26
CA MET A 1 22.54 4.69 -22.52
C MET A 1 22.57 3.56 -23.53
N LEU A 2 23.67 2.81 -23.63
CA LEU A 2 23.82 1.71 -24.59
C LEU A 2 23.01 0.49 -24.16
N LEU A 3 22.60 -0.35 -25.12
CA LEU A 3 21.78 -1.54 -24.88
C LEU A 3 22.49 -2.53 -23.97
N GLU A 4 23.81 -2.69 -24.09
CA GLU A 4 24.59 -3.58 -23.22
C GLU A 4 24.50 -3.15 -21.75
N GLN A 5 24.53 -1.84 -21.48
CA GLN A 5 24.44 -1.29 -20.12
C GLN A 5 23.05 -1.48 -19.49
N LEU A 6 21.99 -1.56 -20.32
CA LEU A 6 20.64 -1.87 -19.87
C LEU A 6 20.50 -3.35 -19.49
N VAL A 7 21.12 -4.24 -20.27
CA VAL A 7 21.11 -5.69 -20.03
C VAL A 7 21.89 -6.05 -18.77
N GLU A 8 23.06 -5.44 -18.54
CA GLU A 8 23.86 -5.65 -17.32
C GLU A 8 23.12 -5.20 -16.06
N LYS A 9 22.45 -4.04 -16.10
CA LYS A 9 21.63 -3.57 -14.98
C LYS A 9 20.44 -4.47 -14.68
N ALA A 10 19.78 -5.01 -15.71
CA ALA A 10 18.64 -5.91 -15.54
C ALA A 10 19.05 -7.30 -14.97
N ALA A 11 20.31 -7.70 -15.16
CA ALA A 11 20.86 -8.94 -14.62
C ALA A 11 21.26 -8.83 -13.13
N THR A 12 21.26 -7.62 -12.56
CA THR A 12 21.62 -7.40 -11.16
C THR A 12 20.38 -7.63 -10.28
N PRO A 13 20.44 -8.44 -9.21
CA PRO A 13 19.35 -8.52 -8.24
C PRO A 13 19.03 -7.12 -7.72
N PRO A 14 17.76 -6.74 -7.59
CA PRO A 14 17.41 -5.38 -7.18
C PRO A 14 18.05 -5.04 -5.84
N GLU A 15 18.85 -3.98 -5.82
CA GLU A 15 19.60 -3.47 -4.66
C GLU A 15 18.70 -2.79 -3.61
N TYR A 16 17.42 -2.62 -3.93
CA TYR A 16 16.43 -1.94 -3.11
C TYR A 16 15.48 -2.94 -2.48
N ASP A 17 15.46 -2.94 -1.15
CA ASP A 17 14.43 -3.61 -0.36
C ASP A 17 13.10 -2.86 -0.51
N TRP A 18 12.38 -3.23 -1.57
CA TRP A 18 11.06 -2.68 -1.87
C TRP A 18 10.06 -2.97 -0.76
N ASP A 19 10.20 -4.10 -0.08
CA ASP A 19 9.32 -4.47 1.03
C ASP A 19 9.50 -3.52 2.20
N ALA A 20 10.74 -3.19 2.56
CA ALA A 20 11.05 -2.17 3.55
C ALA A 20 10.56 -0.77 3.11
N TYR A 21 10.75 -0.41 1.84
CA TYR A 21 10.26 0.87 1.30
C TYR A 21 8.74 0.98 1.41
N TYR A 22 7.99 -0.02 0.96
CA TYR A 22 6.53 -0.02 1.02
C TYR A 22 6.01 -0.07 2.45
N SER A 23 6.68 -0.81 3.34
CA SER A 23 6.33 -0.86 4.76
C SER A 23 6.50 0.51 5.42
N TRP A 24 7.60 1.21 5.13
CA TRP A 24 7.80 2.59 5.56
C TRP A 24 6.74 3.53 4.98
N LEU A 25 6.49 3.47 3.67
CA LEU A 25 5.52 4.34 3.00
C LEU A 25 4.11 4.17 3.58
N PHE A 26 3.65 2.94 3.75
CA PHE A 26 2.32 2.68 4.32
C PHE A 26 2.22 3.09 5.78
N SER A 27 3.29 2.91 6.56
CA SER A 27 3.34 3.39 7.94
C SER A 27 3.25 4.92 8.01
N ARG A 28 3.90 5.63 7.07
CA ARG A 28 3.80 7.09 6.94
C ARG A 28 2.39 7.56 6.58
N ILE A 29 1.72 6.86 5.67
CA ILE A 29 0.33 7.19 5.28
C ILE A 29 -0.64 6.89 6.44
N ALA A 30 -0.46 5.79 7.16
CA ALA A 30 -1.31 5.40 8.28
C ALA A 30 -1.10 6.25 9.55
N GLY A 31 0.01 7.00 9.64
CA GLY A 31 0.39 7.74 10.84
C GLY A 31 0.81 6.86 12.02
N ARG A 32 1.06 5.57 11.76
CA ARG A 32 1.48 4.54 12.73
C ARG A 32 2.13 3.39 11.98
N GLU A 33 2.82 2.51 12.70
CA GLU A 33 3.36 1.28 12.11
C GLU A 33 2.24 0.43 11.49
N ALA A 34 2.37 0.15 10.19
CA ALA A 34 1.43 -0.68 9.44
C ALA A 34 2.04 -2.07 9.21
N SER A 35 1.34 -3.11 9.65
CA SER A 35 1.76 -4.50 9.43
C SER A 35 1.25 -5.09 8.11
N GLY A 36 0.41 -4.35 7.40
CA GLY A 36 -0.17 -4.75 6.13
C GLY A 36 -1.33 -3.85 5.72
N PHE A 37 -1.99 -4.21 4.63
CA PHE A 37 -3.18 -3.52 4.15
C PHE A 37 -4.20 -4.52 3.59
N THR A 38 -5.47 -4.14 3.63
CA THR A 38 -6.56 -4.86 2.97
C THR A 38 -7.46 -3.88 2.24
N PHE A 39 -8.30 -4.39 1.35
CA PHE A 39 -9.27 -3.60 0.60
C PHE A 39 -10.69 -3.97 1.02
N TRP A 40 -11.57 -2.98 1.03
CA TRP A 40 -13.00 -3.23 1.19
C TRP A 40 -13.80 -2.31 0.27
N GLN A 41 -14.92 -2.81 -0.22
CA GLN A 41 -15.85 -2.04 -1.03
C GLN A 41 -16.96 -1.48 -0.15
N CYS A 42 -17.17 -0.17 -0.20
CA CYS A 42 -18.27 0.48 0.50
C CYS A 42 -19.62 0.06 -0.09
N GLN A 43 -20.51 -0.50 0.72
CA GLN A 43 -21.83 -0.92 0.26
C GLN A 43 -22.78 0.26 -0.04
N ASN A 44 -22.48 1.45 0.48
CA ASN A 44 -23.32 2.64 0.27
C ASN A 44 -22.97 3.40 -1.03
N CYS A 45 -21.67 3.60 -1.32
CA CYS A 45 -21.22 4.41 -2.46
C CYS A 45 -20.30 3.65 -3.43
N LEU A 46 -20.19 2.33 -3.26
CA LEU A 46 -19.41 1.39 -4.10
C LEU A 46 -17.92 1.71 -4.25
N SER A 47 -17.40 2.66 -3.48
CA SER A 47 -16.00 3.05 -3.52
C SER A 47 -15.12 1.99 -2.87
N VAL A 48 -14.01 1.65 -3.53
CA VAL A 48 -12.96 0.79 -2.98
C VAL A 48 -12.07 1.61 -2.05
N ASN A 49 -11.89 1.11 -0.84
CA ASN A 49 -11.12 1.75 0.22
C ASN A 49 -9.96 0.84 0.65
N ILE A 50 -8.90 1.46 1.15
CA ILE A 50 -7.73 0.78 1.71
C ILE A 50 -7.82 0.87 3.23
N LEU A 51 -7.55 -0.24 3.91
CA LEU A 51 -7.47 -0.33 5.35
C LEU A 51 -6.06 -0.77 5.75
N PHE A 52 -5.32 0.09 6.46
CA PHE A 52 -3.99 -0.23 6.99
C PHE A 52 -4.10 -0.98 8.32
N LEU A 53 -3.63 -2.22 8.36
CA LEU A 53 -3.63 -3.05 9.55
C LEU A 53 -2.59 -2.53 10.58
N PRO A 54 -2.86 -2.62 11.89
CA PRO A 54 -3.95 -3.36 12.55
C PRO A 54 -5.18 -2.49 12.87
N ALA A 55 -5.65 -1.64 11.94
CA ALA A 55 -6.88 -0.89 12.12
C ALA A 55 -8.05 -1.78 12.52
N ARG A 56 -8.78 -1.38 13.56
CA ARG A 56 -10.04 -2.03 13.97
C ARG A 56 -11.26 -1.56 13.16
N TYR A 57 -11.13 -0.45 12.44
CA TYR A 57 -12.18 0.11 11.59
C TYR A 57 -11.58 0.92 10.45
N GLY A 58 -12.29 0.98 9.34
CA GLY A 58 -12.00 1.85 8.20
C GLY A 58 -13.04 2.95 8.05
N LYS A 59 -12.66 4.06 7.41
CA LYS A 59 -13.60 5.12 7.01
C LYS A 59 -13.63 5.18 5.49
N CYS A 60 -14.82 5.18 4.89
CA CYS A 60 -14.95 5.32 3.46
C CYS A 60 -14.48 6.70 3.01
N ARG A 61 -13.57 6.77 2.04
CA ARG A 61 -13.01 8.02 1.51
C ARG A 61 -14.03 8.92 0.79
N SER A 62 -15.19 8.37 0.44
CA SER A 62 -16.17 9.05 -0.43
C SER A 62 -17.46 9.44 0.27
N CYS A 63 -17.94 8.65 1.23
CA CYS A 63 -19.18 8.95 1.97
C CYS A 63 -19.01 8.88 3.48
N ASP A 64 -17.77 8.79 3.96
CA ASP A 64 -17.44 8.79 5.38
C ASP A 64 -18.03 7.64 6.23
N LEU A 65 -18.70 6.67 5.60
CA LEU A 65 -19.24 5.50 6.26
C LEU A 65 -18.12 4.69 6.95
N ILE A 66 -18.36 4.31 8.20
CA ILE A 66 -17.45 3.46 8.97
C ILE A 66 -17.65 1.99 8.61
N HIS A 67 -16.56 1.31 8.30
CA HIS A 67 -16.49 -0.14 8.12
C HIS A 67 -15.85 -0.77 9.34
N LEU A 68 -16.55 -1.74 9.90
CA LEU A 68 -16.03 -2.67 10.90
C LEU A 68 -15.70 -3.97 10.12
N PRO A 69 -14.42 -4.36 10.03
CA PRO A 69 -13.99 -5.60 9.37
C PRO A 69 -14.52 -6.85 10.07
#